data_AF-A0A7J7GBB5-F1
#
_entry.id   AF-A0A7J7GBB5-F1
#
_cell.length_a   1.000
_cell.length_b   1.000
_cell.length_c   1.000
_cell.angle_alpha   90.00
_cell.angle_beta   90.00
_cell.angle_gamma   90.00
#
_symmetry.space_group_name_H-M   'P 1'
#
loop_
_entity.id
_entity.type
_entity.pdbx_description
1 polymer ?
#
loop_
_entity_poly.entity_id
_entity_poly.type
_entity_poly.pdbx_seq_one_letter_code
_entity_poly.pdbx_strand_id
1 'polypeptide(L)'
;MAKDKTLEANYIIKSNEYTLRCFKRWETILAIHSQLFNWLFKFSAWHLYDPDAEKVFKTLRNAGAKLVVASNFHTRLRPVLQALNCDYWFDIVAVSGEAIFGFPLERGK
;
A
#
# COMPACT_ATOMS: atom_id res chain seq x y z
N MET A 1 -56.71 10.06 -3.21
CA MET A 1 -55.81 9.27 -2.33
C MET A 1 -54.81 10.22 -1.68
N ALA A 2 -54.97 10.49 -0.39
CA ALA A 2 -53.96 11.26 0.35
C ALA A 2 -52.77 10.34 0.65
N LYS A 3 -51.55 10.72 0.24
CA LYS A 3 -50.34 10.02 0.67
C LYS A 3 -50.26 10.07 2.19
N ASP A 4 -50.04 8.93 2.82
CA ASP A 4 -49.83 8.85 4.27
C ASP A 4 -48.48 9.50 4.60
N LYS A 5 -48.56 10.76 5.03
CA LYS A 5 -47.41 11.59 5.42
C LYS A 5 -46.59 10.94 6.54
N THR A 6 -47.20 10.06 7.34
CA THR A 6 -46.55 9.33 8.43
C THR A 6 -45.62 8.25 7.89
N LEU A 7 -46.07 7.50 6.87
CA LEU A 7 -45.26 6.47 6.22
C LEU A 7 -44.05 7.08 5.50
N GLU A 8 -44.25 8.22 4.83
CA GLU A 8 -43.21 8.96 4.12
C GLU A 8 -42.17 9.54 5.10
N ALA A 9 -42.61 10.12 6.22
CA ALA A 9 -41.72 10.60 7.28
C ALA A 9 -40.89 9.45 7.90
N ASN A 10 -41.51 8.31 8.18
CA ASN A 10 -40.82 7.15 8.74
C ASN A 10 -39.76 6.57 7.78
N TYR A 11 -40.05 6.55 6.47
CA TYR A 11 -39.08 6.13 5.46
C TYR A 11 -37.86 7.05 5.41
N ILE A 12 -38.08 8.37 5.44
CA ILE A 12 -37.02 9.38 5.44
C ILE A 12 -36.13 9.23 6.69
N ILE A 13 -36.73 9.10 7.88
CA ILE A 13 -35.98 8.91 9.14
C ILE A 13 -35.10 7.66 9.05
N LYS A 14 -35.67 6.53 8.64
CA LYS A 14 -34.93 5.27 8.55
C LYS A 14 -33.81 5.33 7.51
N SER A 15 -34.05 5.97 6.37
CA SER A 15 -33.04 6.17 5.32
C SER A 15 -31.87 7.06 5.80
N ASN A 16 -32.18 8.11 6.55
CA ASN A 16 -31.17 8.98 7.16
C ASN A 16 -30.34 8.23 8.22
N GLU A 17 -30.97 7.38 9.04
CA GLU A 17 -30.26 6.53 10.01
C GLU A 17 -29.29 5.56 9.32
N TYR A 18 -29.70 4.90 8.24
CA TYR A 18 -28.80 4.04 7.45
C TYR A 18 -27.64 4.82 6.87
N THR A 19 -27.92 5.99 6.30
CA THR A 19 -26.91 6.86 5.71
C THR A 19 -25.88 7.28 6.76
N LEU A 20 -26.32 7.76 7.93
CA LEU A 20 -25.44 8.13 9.04
C LEU A 20 -24.61 6.95 9.56
N ARG A 21 -25.19 5.75 9.60
CA ARG A 21 -24.46 4.53 9.99
C ARG A 21 -23.39 4.17 8.97
N CYS A 22 -23.69 4.27 7.68
CA CYS A 22 -22.71 4.07 6.60
C CYS A 22 -21.57 5.08 6.69
N PHE A 23 -21.88 6.37 6.91
CA PHE A 23 -20.87 7.41 7.11
C PHE A 23 -19.99 7.15 8.33
N LYS A 24 -20.56 6.86 9.50
CA LYS A 24 -19.78 6.52 10.71
C LYS A 24 -18.87 5.32 10.49
N ARG A 25 -19.37 4.27 9.82
CA ARG A 25 -18.58 3.09 9.49
C ARG A 25 -17.45 3.41 8.50
N TRP A 26 -17.73 4.29 7.53
CA TRP A 26 -16.75 4.75 6.56
C TRP A 26 -15.61 5.54 7.22
N GLU A 27 -15.92 6.46 8.12
CA GLU A 27 -14.91 7.20 8.91
C GLU A 27 -14.02 6.25 9.72
N THR A 28 -14.60 5.22 10.35
CA THR A 28 -13.81 4.20 11.06
C THR A 28 -12.89 3.42 10.11
N ILE A 29 -13.38 3.04 8.92
CA ILE A 29 -12.56 2.34 7.93
C ILE A 29 -11.42 3.22 7.45
N LEU A 30 -11.68 4.50 7.15
CA LEU A 30 -10.65 5.46 6.76
C LEU A 30 -9.61 5.68 7.86
N ALA A 31 -10.05 5.75 9.12
CA ALA A 31 -9.16 5.89 10.26
C ALA A 31 -8.24 4.67 10.43
N ILE A 32 -8.78 3.45 10.35
CA ILE A 32 -8.01 2.21 10.44
C ILE A 32 -7.06 2.10 9.24
N HIS A 33 -7.56 2.38 8.03
CA HIS A 33 -6.75 2.40 6.82
C HIS A 33 -5.57 3.35 6.97
N SER A 34 -5.81 4.59 7.39
CA SER A 34 -4.75 5.59 7.56
C SER A 34 -3.73 5.19 8.62
N GLN A 35 -4.18 4.60 9.74
CA GLN A 35 -3.28 4.09 10.78
C GLN A 35 -2.40 2.96 10.27
N LEU A 36 -3.00 1.94 9.63
CA LEU A 36 -2.27 0.79 9.10
C LEU A 36 -1.31 1.22 7.99
N PHE A 37 -1.79 2.06 7.08
CA PHE A 37 -0.98 2.63 6.01
C PHE A 37 0.22 3.35 6.61
N ASN A 38 0.04 4.29 7.54
CA ASN A 38 1.17 4.99 8.17
C ASN A 38 2.10 4.04 8.95
N TRP A 39 1.57 3.00 9.58
CA TRP A 39 2.37 2.02 10.29
C TRP A 39 3.30 1.23 9.36
N LEU A 40 2.82 0.85 8.17
CA LEU A 40 3.62 0.15 7.14
C LEU A 40 4.83 0.96 6.64
N PHE A 41 4.97 2.23 7.00
CA PHE A 41 6.14 3.05 6.66
C PHE A 41 7.14 3.21 7.79
N LYS A 42 6.81 2.73 8.99
CA LYS A 42 7.77 2.70 10.09
C LYS A 42 8.83 1.65 9.79
N PHE A 43 10.09 2.01 9.97
CA PHE A 43 11.22 1.08 9.88
C PHE A 43 10.98 -0.21 10.69
N SER A 44 10.41 -0.07 11.89
CA SER A 44 10.09 -1.20 12.78
C SER A 44 9.09 -2.21 12.22
N ALA A 45 8.33 -1.85 11.16
CA ALA A 45 7.42 -2.78 10.48
C ALA A 45 8.16 -3.72 9.51
N TRP A 46 9.44 -3.44 9.24
CA TRP A 46 10.25 -4.16 8.27
C TRP A 46 11.48 -4.77 8.94
N HIS A 47 11.91 -5.91 8.42
CA HIS A 47 13.18 -6.51 8.75
C HIS A 47 13.72 -7.20 7.50
N LEU A 48 15.05 -7.20 7.35
CA LEU A 48 15.70 -8.05 6.37
C LEU A 48 15.57 -9.50 6.84
N TYR A 49 14.93 -10.33 6.02
CA TYR A 49 14.71 -11.74 6.36
C TYR A 49 16.02 -12.53 6.39
N ASP A 50 16.87 -12.30 5.39
CA ASP A 50 18.18 -12.94 5.28
C ASP A 50 19.29 -11.95 5.68
N PRO A 51 20.01 -12.21 6.80
CA PRO A 51 21.11 -11.36 7.25
C PRO A 51 22.33 -11.38 6.30
N ASP A 52 22.45 -12.40 5.45
CA ASP A 52 23.56 -12.56 4.50
C ASP A 52 23.24 -12.02 3.10
N ALA A 53 22.04 -11.46 2.88
CA ALA A 53 21.61 -10.91 1.59
C ALA A 53 22.61 -9.89 1.01
N GLU A 54 23.22 -9.07 1.87
CA GLU A 54 24.22 -8.08 1.48
C GLU A 54 25.40 -8.73 0.73
N LYS A 55 25.87 -9.89 1.19
CA LYS A 55 27.02 -10.59 0.60
C LYS A 55 26.71 -11.04 -0.83
N VAL A 56 25.49 -11.51 -1.06
CA VAL A 56 25.02 -11.95 -2.38
C VAL A 56 25.02 -10.76 -3.35
N PHE A 57 24.38 -9.65 -2.96
CA PHE A 57 24.29 -8.47 -3.82
C PHE A 57 25.67 -7.83 -4.06
N LYS A 58 26.54 -7.76 -3.05
CA LYS A 58 27.93 -7.30 -3.22
C LYS A 58 28.72 -8.19 -4.18
N THR A 59 28.58 -9.51 -4.08
CA THR A 59 29.27 -10.46 -4.97
C THR A 59 28.85 -10.26 -6.42
N LEU A 60 27.53 -10.13 -6.67
CA LEU A 60 26.99 -9.86 -8.00
C LEU A 60 27.53 -8.54 -8.58
N ARG A 61 27.57 -7.47 -7.77
CA ARG A 61 28.12 -6.18 -8.21
C ARG A 61 29.62 -6.25 -8.49
N ASN A 62 30.38 -6.95 -7.67
CA ASN A 62 31.82 -7.15 -7.88
C ASN A 62 32.11 -7.95 -9.16
N ALA A 63 31.18 -8.82 -9.57
CA ALA A 63 31.21 -9.50 -10.87
C ALA A 63 30.80 -8.61 -12.06
N GLY A 64 30.50 -7.33 -11.83
CA GLY A 64 30.11 -6.35 -12.85
C GLY A 64 28.60 -6.31 -13.14
N ALA A 65 27.76 -7.03 -12.39
CA ALA A 65 26.32 -7.00 -12.60
C ALA A 65 25.71 -5.66 -12.18
N LYS A 66 24.73 -5.19 -12.96
CA LYS A 66 23.84 -4.09 -12.59
C LYS A 66 22.59 -4.65 -11.91
N LEU A 67 22.27 -4.13 -10.73
CA LEU A 67 21.18 -4.65 -9.91
C LEU A 67 20.01 -3.67 -9.88
N VAL A 68 18.81 -4.20 -10.11
CA VAL A 68 17.58 -3.42 -10.16
C VAL A 68 16.51 -4.09 -9.30
N VAL A 69 15.84 -3.30 -8.48
CA VAL A 69 14.57 -3.70 -7.84
C VAL A 69 13.43 -3.31 -8.77
N ALA A 70 12.67 -4.27 -9.26
CA ALA A 70 11.41 -4.03 -9.98
C ALA A 70 10.27 -4.56 -9.12
N SER A 71 9.47 -3.67 -8.54
CA SER A 71 8.43 -4.05 -7.57
C SER A 71 7.11 -3.38 -7.86
N ASN A 72 6.01 -4.13 -7.73
CA ASN A 72 4.66 -3.58 -7.79
C ASN A 72 4.28 -2.89 -6.46
N PHE A 73 5.16 -2.04 -5.95
CA PHE A 73 5.02 -1.35 -4.66
C PHE A 73 4.71 0.14 -4.84
N HIS A 74 4.29 0.78 -3.75
CA HIS A 74 4.14 2.23 -3.69
C HIS A 74 5.52 2.93 -3.79
N THR A 75 5.51 4.21 -4.16
CA THR A 75 6.69 5.13 -4.17
C THR A 75 7.50 5.15 -2.86
N ARG A 76 6.93 4.66 -1.76
CA ARG A 76 7.54 4.64 -0.43
C ARG A 76 8.44 3.43 -0.16
N LEU A 77 8.63 2.53 -1.13
CA LEU A 77 9.63 1.47 -1.00
C LEU A 77 11.05 2.03 -0.84
N ARG A 78 11.39 3.13 -1.51
CA ARG A 78 12.74 3.72 -1.44
C ARG A 78 13.11 4.17 -0.01
N PRO A 79 12.27 4.96 0.70
CA PRO A 79 12.48 5.23 2.13
C PRO A 79 12.63 3.99 3.00
N VAL A 80 11.88 2.92 2.72
CA VAL A 80 11.98 1.66 3.48
C VAL A 80 13.35 1.01 3.29
N LEU A 81 13.84 0.93 2.04
CA LEU A 81 15.17 0.39 1.74
C LEU A 81 16.29 1.23 2.36
N GLN A 82 16.14 2.56 2.35
CA GLN A 82 17.09 3.48 3.01
C GLN A 82 17.11 3.27 4.53
N ALA A 83 15.93 3.15 5.16
CA ALA A 83 15.85 2.90 6.59
C ALA A 83 16.45 1.54 6.98
N LEU A 84 16.31 0.53 6.10
CA LEU A 84 16.95 -0.79 6.23
C LEU A 84 18.45 -0.78 5.87
N ASN A 85 19.01 0.37 5.48
CA ASN A 85 20.40 0.53 5.08
C ASN A 85 20.80 -0.50 4.00
N CYS A 86 19.94 -0.67 2.99
CA CYS A 86 20.14 -1.63 1.90
C CYS A 86 19.85 -1.04 0.51
N ASP A 87 19.52 0.25 0.43
CA ASP A 87 19.28 0.94 -0.84
C ASP A 87 20.52 0.96 -1.74
N TYR A 88 21.72 1.11 -1.15
CA TYR A 88 22.98 1.11 -1.89
C TYR A 88 23.35 -0.23 -2.53
N TRP A 89 22.59 -1.31 -2.26
CA TRP A 89 22.79 -2.60 -2.93
C TRP A 89 22.34 -2.58 -4.38
N PHE A 90 21.46 -1.66 -4.75
CA PHE A 90 20.82 -1.61 -6.06
C PHE A 90 21.22 -0.34 -6.81
N ASP A 91 21.41 -0.45 -8.12
CA ASP A 91 21.68 0.72 -8.97
C ASP A 91 20.38 1.47 -9.30
N ILE A 92 19.27 0.74 -9.45
CA ILE A 92 17.95 1.31 -9.74
C ILE A 92 16.90 0.62 -8.87
N VAL A 93 15.97 1.41 -8.36
CA VAL A 93 14.71 0.91 -7.79
C VAL A 93 13.60 1.44 -8.68
N ALA A 94 12.75 0.56 -9.19
CA ALA A 94 11.63 0.87 -10.06
C ALA A 94 10.36 0.31 -9.43
N VAL A 95 9.39 1.19 -9.16
CA VAL A 95 8.17 0.83 -8.43
C VAL A 95 6.93 1.17 -9.23
N SER A 96 5.93 0.29 -9.22
CA SER A 96 4.70 0.51 -9.98
C SER A 96 3.91 1.74 -9.53
N GLY A 97 4.06 2.18 -8.28
CA GLY A 97 3.47 3.44 -7.80
C GLY A 97 4.02 4.69 -8.50
N GLU A 98 5.16 4.60 -9.18
CA GLU A 98 5.71 5.67 -10.03
C GLU A 98 5.30 5.52 -11.51
N ALA A 99 4.78 4.34 -11.88
CA ALA A 99 4.36 4.03 -13.23
C ALA A 99 2.83 4.15 -13.35
N ILE A 100 2.35 4.61 -14.51
CA ILE A 100 0.91 4.72 -14.81
C ILE A 100 0.26 3.32 -14.94
N PHE A 101 1.08 2.27 -15.07
CA PHE A 101 0.68 0.86 -15.17
C PHE A 101 1.66 -0.04 -14.38
N GLY A 102 1.18 -1.12 -13.76
CA GLY A 102 2.02 -2.08 -13.04
C GLY A 102 3.00 -2.82 -13.97
N PHE A 103 4.08 -3.39 -13.44
CA PHE A 103 4.96 -4.21 -14.28
C PHE A 103 4.13 -5.38 -14.85
N PRO A 104 4.15 -5.61 -16.18
CA PRO A 104 3.39 -6.68 -16.77
C PRO A 104 3.84 -8.01 -16.15
N LEU A 105 2.90 -8.71 -15.54
CA LEU A 105 3.08 -10.12 -15.21
C LEU A 105 3.11 -10.85 -16.56
N GLU A 106 4.29 -11.00 -17.16
CA GLU A 106 4.46 -12.02 -18.18
C GLU A 106 4.18 -13.35 -17.48
N ARG A 107 2.97 -13.88 -17.67
CA ARG A 107 2.72 -15.29 -17.41
C ARG A 107 3.59 -16.03 -18.40
N GLY A 108 4.71 -16.58 -17.91
CA GLY A 108 5.49 -17.55 -18.65
C GLY A 108 4.52 -18.57 -19.26
N LYS A 109 4.63 -18.76 -20.57
CA LYS A 109 3.90 -19.81 -21.28
C LYS A 109 4.33 -21.18 -20.79
#